data_AF-A0A3B9JPB3-F1
#
_entry.id   AF-A0A3B9JPB3-F1
#
_cell.length_a   1.000
_cell.length_b   1.000
_cell.length_c   1.000
_cell.angle_alpha   90.00
_cell.angle_beta   90.00
_cell.angle_gamma   90.00
#
_symmetry.space_group_name_H-M   'P 1'
#
loop_
_entity.id
_entity.type
_entity.pdbx_description
1 polymer ?
#
loop_
_entity_poly.entity_id
_entity_poly.type
_entity_poly.pdbx_seq_one_letter_code
_entity_poly.pdbx_strand_id
1 'polypeptide(L)'
;ELKKVKGVLDLTQHQISGVKVLDKYRYSIKVNGVQEQFLYWLAMPFFTAVPPEADVFYAQQGLIDKNIVLDWYPIGTGPFQLTVNNPNKEMILQRNLDFHDEYYPSVGEDSDKENRLLVDKNN
;
A
#
# COMPACT_ATOMS: atom_id res chain seq x y z
N GLU A 1 9.22 -14.93 15.34
CA GLU A 1 8.50 -15.87 16.22
C GLU A 1 7.08 -16.27 15.73
N LEU A 2 6.62 -15.78 14.57
CA LEU A 2 5.24 -16.01 14.07
C LEU A 2 4.99 -17.38 13.41
N LYS A 3 6.01 -18.23 13.24
CA LYS A 3 5.91 -19.51 12.50
C LYS A 3 5.10 -20.63 13.19
N LYS A 4 4.54 -20.39 14.38
CA LYS A 4 3.87 -21.43 15.21
C LYS A 4 2.39 -21.21 15.49
N VAL A 5 1.76 -20.18 14.91
CA VAL A 5 0.33 -19.93 15.13
C VAL A 5 -0.48 -20.91 14.27
N LYS A 6 -1.23 -21.80 14.93
CA LYS A 6 -2.26 -22.64 14.29
C LYS A 6 -3.58 -21.86 14.31
N GLY A 7 -4.04 -21.40 13.15
CA GLY A 7 -5.27 -20.63 12.99
C GLY A 7 -5.05 -19.33 12.21
N VAL A 8 -6.13 -18.56 12.01
CA VAL A 8 -6.06 -17.22 11.39
C VAL A 8 -5.20 -16.31 12.27
N LEU A 9 -4.15 -15.72 11.71
CA LEU A 9 -3.23 -14.83 12.41
C LEU A 9 -3.78 -13.40 12.33
N ASP A 10 -4.28 -12.87 13.45
CA ASP A 10 -4.70 -11.47 13.52
C ASP A 10 -3.49 -10.57 13.79
N LEU A 11 -2.98 -9.95 12.73
CA LEU A 11 -1.83 -9.04 12.80
C LEU A 11 -2.10 -7.78 13.63
N THR A 12 -3.37 -7.40 13.84
CA THR A 12 -3.73 -6.20 14.62
C THR A 12 -3.44 -6.36 16.11
N GLN A 13 -3.37 -7.61 16.60
CA GLN A 13 -3.05 -7.93 17.99
C GLN A 13 -1.55 -8.02 18.27
N HIS A 14 -0.72 -7.97 17.22
CA HIS A 14 0.71 -8.16 17.32
C HIS A 14 1.46 -6.83 17.22
N GLN A 15 2.28 -6.54 18.22
CA GLN A 15 3.14 -5.35 18.20
C GLN A 15 4.44 -5.64 17.47
N ILE A 16 4.75 -4.80 16.47
CA ILE A 16 6.04 -4.79 15.79
C ILE A 16 6.95 -3.83 16.53
N SER A 17 8.06 -4.33 17.07
CA SER A 17 9.05 -3.48 17.75
C SER A 17 9.51 -2.35 16.83
N GLY A 18 9.42 -1.11 17.32
CA GLY A 18 9.80 0.09 16.58
C GLY A 18 8.67 0.72 15.74
N VAL A 19 7.51 0.06 15.59
CA VAL A 19 6.33 0.64 14.93
C VAL A 19 5.28 1.01 15.97
N LYS A 20 4.73 2.21 15.89
CA LYS A 20 3.68 2.69 16.80
C LYS A 20 2.60 3.43 16.02
N VAL A 21 1.34 3.06 16.27
CA VAL A 21 0.19 3.86 15.87
C VAL A 21 0.01 4.97 16.90
N LEU A 22 0.00 6.23 16.46
CA LEU A 22 -0.19 7.40 17.32
C LEU A 22 -1.67 7.80 17.36
N ASP A 23 -2.35 7.77 16.21
CA ASP A 23 -3.79 7.88 16.05
C ASP A 23 -4.24 7.37 14.66
N LYS A 24 -5.48 7.70 14.26
CA LYS A 24 -6.09 7.28 12.99
C LYS A 24 -5.28 7.65 11.74
N TYR A 25 -4.56 8.77 11.75
CA TYR A 25 -3.84 9.30 10.59
C TYR A 25 -2.33 9.46 10.82
N ARG A 26 -1.83 9.07 11.99
CA ARG A 26 -0.42 9.23 12.37
C ARG A 26 0.15 7.94 12.93
N TYR A 27 1.32 7.57 12.42
CA TYR A 27 2.12 6.47 12.92
C TYR A 27 3.60 6.88 12.97
N SER A 28 4.41 6.15 13.73
CA SER A 28 5.87 6.35 13.78
C SER A 28 6.60 5.03 13.56
N ILE A 29 7.66 5.06 12.76
CA ILE A 29 8.59 3.96 12.57
C ILE A 29 9.96 4.38 13.10
N LYS A 30 10.55 3.59 13.99
CA LYS A 30 11.90 3.78 14.51
C LYS A 30 12.91 3.17 13.54
N VAL A 31 13.80 4.00 13.02
CA VAL A 31 14.93 3.60 12.17
C VAL A 31 16.22 3.76 12.96
N ASN A 32 17.17 2.84 12.78
CA ASN A 32 18.47 2.87 13.46
C ASN A 32 19.50 3.57 12.55
N GLY A 33 20.10 4.66 13.04
CA GLY A 33 21.06 5.45 12.26
C GLY A 33 20.38 6.42 11.28
N VAL A 34 21.19 7.03 10.41
CA VAL A 34 20.70 7.92 9.33
C VAL A 34 20.47 7.09 8.08
N GLN A 35 19.21 6.89 7.70
CA GLN A 35 18.82 6.09 6.54
C GLN A 35 17.92 6.91 5.60
N GLU A 36 18.53 7.76 4.78
CA GLU A 36 17.82 8.62 3.82
C GLU A 36 16.99 7.81 2.81
N GLN A 37 17.48 6.61 2.45
CA GLN A 37 16.81 5.70 1.52
C GLN A 37 15.46 5.17 2.05
N PHE A 38 15.27 5.17 3.37
CA PHE A 38 14.06 4.61 3.98
C PHE A 38 12.80 5.32 3.49
N LEU A 39 12.87 6.64 3.28
CA LEU A 39 11.76 7.43 2.74
C LEU A 39 11.32 6.91 1.37
N TYR A 40 12.27 6.57 0.49
CA TYR A 40 11.98 6.03 -0.83
C TYR A 40 11.46 4.58 -0.78
N TRP A 41 11.86 3.80 0.22
CA TRP A 41 11.31 2.46 0.42
C TRP A 41 9.84 2.49 0.77
N LEU A 42 9.37 3.50 1.50
CA LEU A 42 7.94 3.66 1.79
C LEU A 42 7.08 3.84 0.52
N ALA A 43 7.69 4.23 -0.60
CA ALA A 43 7.02 4.34 -1.90
C ALA A 43 7.10 3.05 -2.74
N MET A 44 7.78 2.00 -2.26
CA MET A 44 7.93 0.74 -3.00
C MET A 44 6.71 -0.17 -2.80
N PRO A 45 6.36 -1.05 -3.78
CA PRO A 45 5.15 -1.88 -3.71
C PRO A 45 5.01 -2.75 -2.46
N PHE A 46 6.11 -3.20 -1.86
CA PHE A 46 6.08 -4.03 -0.65
C PHE A 46 5.72 -3.24 0.62
N PHE A 47 5.67 -1.91 0.56
CA PHE A 47 5.14 -1.03 1.61
C PHE A 47 3.71 -0.54 1.31
N THR A 48 3.06 -1.07 0.27
CA THR A 48 1.66 -0.73 -0.05
C THR A 48 0.75 -1.06 1.14
N ALA A 49 -0.14 -0.13 1.46
CA ALA A 49 -1.10 -0.33 2.54
C ALA A 49 -2.16 -1.37 2.14
N VAL A 50 -2.38 -2.35 3.01
CA VAL A 50 -3.45 -3.35 2.89
C VAL A 50 -4.35 -3.20 4.12
N PRO A 51 -5.68 -3.04 3.95
CA PRO A 51 -6.58 -2.92 5.08
C PRO A 51 -6.69 -4.27 5.82
N PRO A 52 -6.69 -4.30 7.16
CA PRO A 52 -6.82 -5.54 7.94
C PRO A 52 -8.06 -6.37 7.59
N GLU A 53 -9.15 -5.71 7.19
CA GLU A 53 -10.39 -6.36 6.76
C GLU A 53 -10.18 -7.24 5.51
N ALA A 54 -9.25 -6.87 4.62
CA ALA A 54 -8.88 -7.67 3.46
C ALA A 54 -8.26 -9.00 3.85
N ASP A 55 -7.32 -8.95 4.80
CA ASP A 55 -6.59 -10.13 5.29
C ASP A 55 -7.59 -11.12 5.91
N VAL A 56 -8.50 -10.62 6.76
CA VAL A 56 -9.57 -11.43 7.36
C VAL A 56 -10.52 -11.99 6.29
N PHE A 57 -10.90 -11.19 5.30
CA PHE A 57 -11.80 -11.62 4.23
C PHE A 57 -11.19 -12.75 3.40
N TYR A 58 -9.96 -12.60 2.91
CA TYR A 58 -9.28 -13.59 2.07
C TYR A 58 -8.79 -14.82 2.84
N ALA A 59 -8.70 -14.77 4.17
CA ALA A 59 -8.38 -15.93 5.01
C ALA A 59 -9.50 -16.98 5.08
N GLN A 60 -10.69 -16.73 4.52
CA GLN A 60 -11.80 -17.68 4.50
C GLN A 60 -11.49 -18.90 3.63
N GLN A 61 -11.54 -20.10 4.22
CA GLN A 61 -11.22 -21.36 3.53
C GLN A 61 -12.02 -21.55 2.24
N GLY A 62 -13.31 -21.21 2.23
CA GLY A 62 -14.15 -21.34 1.04
C GLY A 62 -13.75 -20.44 -0.14
N LEU A 63 -13.03 -19.34 0.11
CA LEU A 63 -12.44 -18.49 -0.94
C LEU A 63 -11.13 -19.10 -1.44
N ILE A 64 -10.27 -19.53 -0.51
CA ILE A 64 -8.99 -20.20 -0.82
C ILE A 64 -9.21 -21.45 -1.68
N ASP A 65 -10.21 -22.29 -1.33
CA ASP A 65 -10.57 -23.49 -2.08
C ASP A 65 -11.00 -23.19 -3.53
N LYS A 66 -11.45 -21.96 -3.79
CA LYS A 66 -11.84 -21.47 -5.11
C LYS A 66 -10.76 -20.61 -5.78
N ASN A 67 -9.56 -20.53 -5.20
CA ASN A 67 -8.47 -19.66 -5.64
C ASN A 67 -8.83 -18.16 -5.69
N ILE A 68 -9.77 -17.74 -4.84
CA ILE A 68 -10.13 -16.33 -4.63
C ILE A 68 -9.25 -15.81 -3.49
N VAL A 69 -8.04 -15.40 -3.84
CA VAL A 69 -7.02 -14.90 -2.91
C VAL A 69 -6.57 -13.51 -3.31
N LEU A 70 -5.99 -12.75 -2.36
CA LEU A 70 -5.55 -11.36 -2.58
C LEU A 70 -4.59 -11.23 -3.78
N ASP A 71 -3.73 -12.21 -4.01
CA ASP A 71 -2.78 -12.22 -5.13
C ASP A 71 -3.47 -12.27 -6.50
N TRP A 72 -4.66 -12.87 -6.57
CA TRP A 72 -5.46 -12.98 -7.79
C TRP A 72 -6.49 -11.84 -7.91
N TYR A 73 -6.93 -11.30 -6.77
CA TYR A 73 -7.96 -10.27 -6.66
C TYR A 73 -7.47 -9.15 -5.74
N PRO A 74 -6.47 -8.36 -6.19
CA PRO A 74 -5.87 -7.33 -5.35
C PRO A 74 -6.88 -6.23 -5.05
N ILE A 75 -6.83 -5.73 -3.82
CA ILE A 75 -7.57 -4.55 -3.41
C ILE A 75 -6.60 -3.48 -2.92
N GLY A 76 -6.91 -2.21 -3.19
CA GLY A 76 -6.06 -1.10 -2.83
C GLY A 76 -6.73 0.24 -3.11
N THR A 77 -6.03 1.32 -2.79
CA THR A 77 -6.51 2.70 -2.91
C THR A 77 -5.89 3.44 -4.09
N GLY A 78 -5.29 2.71 -5.04
CA GLY A 78 -4.61 3.31 -6.19
C GLY A 78 -5.57 3.88 -7.25
N PRO A 79 -5.02 4.56 -8.27
CA PRO A 79 -5.81 5.21 -9.34
C PRO A 79 -6.50 4.22 -10.28
N PHE A 80 -6.08 2.95 -10.26
CA PHE A 80 -6.67 1.90 -11.06
C PHE A 80 -6.89 0.63 -10.22
N GLN A 81 -7.91 -0.12 -10.59
CA GLN A 81 -8.27 -1.41 -9.99
C GLN A 81 -8.22 -2.52 -11.03
N LEU A 82 -7.77 -3.72 -10.64
CA LEU A 82 -7.73 -4.89 -11.51
C LEU A 82 -9.12 -5.52 -11.61
N THR A 83 -9.73 -5.47 -12.80
CA THR A 83 -11.10 -5.98 -13.01
C THR A 83 -11.14 -7.26 -13.83
N VAL A 84 -10.11 -7.52 -14.63
CA VAL A 84 -9.90 -8.81 -15.28
C VAL A 84 -8.48 -9.25 -14.97
N ASN A 85 -8.33 -10.46 -14.41
CA ASN A 85 -7.05 -11.09 -14.18
C ASN A 85 -7.01 -12.46 -14.88
N ASN A 86 -6.53 -12.48 -16.13
CA ASN A 86 -6.19 -13.71 -16.83
C ASN A 86 -4.70 -13.67 -17.18
N PRO A 87 -3.82 -14.23 -16.33
CA PRO A 87 -2.37 -14.16 -16.53
C PRO A 87 -1.89 -14.71 -17.89
N ASN A 88 -2.66 -15.62 -18.49
CA ASN A 88 -2.32 -16.23 -19.78
C ASN A 88 -2.87 -15.47 -20.98
N LYS A 89 -3.61 -14.38 -20.77
CA LYS A 89 -4.28 -13.65 -21.86
C LYS A 89 -4.25 -12.14 -21.68
N GLU A 90 -4.84 -11.63 -20.60
CA GLU A 90 -5.02 -10.19 -20.40
C GLU A 90 -5.27 -9.85 -18.93
N MET A 91 -4.72 -8.70 -18.53
CA MET A 91 -5.03 -8.03 -17.28
C MET A 91 -5.62 -6.67 -17.59
N ILE A 92 -6.85 -6.41 -17.15
CA ILE A 92 -7.55 -5.14 -17.41
C ILE A 92 -7.59 -4.32 -16.12
N LEU A 93 -6.97 -3.14 -16.18
CA LEU A 93 -7.03 -2.13 -15.14
C LEU A 93 -8.08 -1.08 -15.52
N GLN A 94 -9.07 -0.89 -14.67
CA GLN A 94 -10.07 0.17 -14.83
C GLN A 94 -9.77 1.31 -13.88
N ARG A 95 -10.09 2.54 -14.29
CA ARG A 95 -9.97 3.73 -13.44
C ARG A 95 -10.79 3.51 -12.15
N ASN A 96 -10.15 3.73 -11.01
CA ASN A 96 -10.83 3.77 -9.73
C ASN A 96 -11.57 5.11 -9.60
N LEU A 97 -12.90 5.06 -9.46
CA LEU A 97 -13.73 6.26 -9.33
C LEU A 97 -13.65 6.88 -7.94
N ASP A 98 -13.21 6.12 -6.94
CA ASP A 98 -13.02 6.55 -5.55
C ASP A 98 -11.57 6.94 -5.25
N PHE A 99 -10.73 7.09 -6.28
CA PHE A 99 -9.35 7.54 -6.11
C PHE A 99 -9.34 8.99 -5.59
N HIS A 100 -8.52 9.25 -4.57
CA HIS A 100 -8.34 10.61 -4.08
C HIS A 100 -7.58 11.45 -5.10
N ASP A 101 -7.78 12.76 -5.09
CA ASP A 101 -6.98 13.65 -5.91
C ASP A 101 -5.51 13.60 -5.49
N GLU A 102 -4.61 13.48 -6.46
CA GLU A 102 -3.17 13.66 -6.29
C GLU A 102 -2.73 14.84 -7.16
N TYR A 103 -2.19 15.87 -6.51
CA TYR A 103 -1.76 17.08 -7.20
C TYR A 103 -0.25 17.07 -7.40
N TYR A 104 0.18 17.72 -8.49
CA TYR A 104 1.58 17.97 -8.72
C TYR A 104 2.19 18.72 -7.52
N PRO A 105 3.38 18.32 -7.02
CA PRO A 105 3.96 18.91 -5.83
C PRO A 105 4.16 20.43 -5.98
N SER A 106 3.77 21.17 -4.94
CA SER A 106 3.93 22.63 -4.88
C SER A 106 5.28 23.06 -4.28
N VAL A 107 5.99 22.12 -3.67
CA VAL A 107 7.27 22.28 -2.99
C VAL A 107 8.24 21.24 -3.55
N GLY A 108 9.50 21.64 -3.76
CA GLY A 108 10.59 20.80 -4.24
C GLY A 108 11.94 21.44 -3.90
N GLU A 109 13.02 20.88 -4.44
CA GLU A 109 14.37 21.40 -4.28
C GLU A 109 14.55 22.72 -5.04
N ASP A 110 15.61 23.48 -4.73
CA ASP A 110 15.87 24.74 -5.44
C ASP A 110 16.18 24.51 -6.92
N SER A 111 16.83 23.40 -7.27
CA SER A 111 17.02 22.96 -8.66
C SER A 111 15.71 22.70 -9.40
N ASP A 112 14.66 22.25 -8.71
CA ASP A 112 13.36 22.00 -9.35
C ASP A 112 12.68 23.31 -9.77
N LYS A 113 12.90 24.38 -8.99
CA LYS A 113 12.43 25.72 -9.33
C LYS A 113 13.22 26.28 -10.52
N GLU A 114 14.54 26.16 -10.50
CA GLU A 114 15.42 26.64 -11.58
C GLU A 114 15.10 25.94 -12.90
N ASN A 115 14.86 24.63 -12.86
CA ASN A 115 14.50 23.80 -14.02
C ASN A 115 13.02 23.91 -14.42
N ARG A 116 12.23 24.76 -13.74
CA ARG A 116 10.80 24.95 -14.01
C ARG A 116 9.99 23.64 -13.93
N LEU A 117 10.39 22.73 -13.05
CA LEU A 117 9.68 21.46 -12.84
C LEU A 117 8.38 21.67 -12.04
N LEU A 118 8.29 22.71 -11.21
CA LEU A 118 7.13 23.00 -10.36
C LEU A 118 6.05 23.89 -11.00
N VAL A 119 6.01 23.98 -12.33
CA VAL A 119 5.10 24.91 -13.06
C VAL A 119 3.66 24.42 -13.07
N ASP A 120 3.44 23.10 -13.05
CA ASP A 120 2.11 22.49 -13.10
C ASP A 120 1.40 22.46 -11.72
N LYS A 121 1.99 23.08 -10.69
CA LYS A 121 1.33 23.22 -9.40
C LYS A 121 0.04 24.06 -9.57
N ASN A 122 -1.10 23.51 -9.17
CA ASN A 122 -2.45 24.11 -9.21
C ASN A 122 -3.24 24.04 -10.54
N ASN A 123 -3.00 23.03 -11.39
CA ASN A 123 -4.03 22.59 -12.34
C ASN A 123 -4.96 21.55 -11.72
#